data_AF-A0A3D6DGR1-F1
#
_entry.id   AF-A0A3D6DGR1-F1
#
_cell.length_a   1.000
_cell.length_b   1.000
_cell.length_c   1.000
_cell.angle_alpha   90.00
_cell.angle_beta   90.00
_cell.angle_gamma   90.00
#
_symmetry.space_group_name_H-M   'P 1'
#
loop_
_entity.id
_entity.type
_entity.pdbx_description
1 polymer ?
#
loop_
_entity_poly.entity_id
_entity_poly.type
_entity_poly.pdbx_seq_one_letter_code
_entity_poly.pdbx_strand_id
1 'polypeptide(L)' 'TALEVAIERTFMGWEITHPHEAFQVEVFDLTGRIVHRTSGLPGDPVVLDPAEMPSVALVHWVGAQSGQQKTWRLGR' A
#
# COMPACT_ATOMS: atom_id res chain seq x y z
N THR A 1 9.78 7.65 18.98
CA THR A 1 9.39 6.29 18.53
C THR A 1 8.95 6.44 17.10
N ALA A 2 9.62 5.81 16.13
CA ALA A 2 9.17 5.89 14.74
C ALA A 2 7.82 5.20 14.64
N LEU A 3 6.79 5.92 14.18
CA LEU A 3 5.49 5.31 13.91
C LEU A 3 5.60 4.61 12.56
N GLU A 4 5.27 3.32 12.53
CA GLU A 4 5.41 2.50 11.34
C GLU A 4 4.20 2.60 10.42
N VAL A 5 4.41 2.38 9.12
CA VAL A 5 3.31 2.12 8.20
C VAL A 5 2.60 0.82 8.58
N ALA A 6 1.28 0.91 8.67
CA ALA A 6 0.39 -0.20 8.98
C ALA A 6 -0.37 -0.64 7.73
N ILE A 7 -0.71 -1.93 7.68
CA ILE A 7 -1.60 -2.49 6.68
C ILE A 7 -2.62 -3.41 7.38
N GLU A 8 -3.89 -3.25 7.05
CA GLU A 8 -5.00 -4.01 7.66
C GLU A 8 -5.97 -4.52 6.58
N ARG A 9 -6.58 -5.68 6.83
CA ARG A 9 -7.64 -6.21 5.98
C ARG A 9 -8.99 -5.70 6.47
N THR A 10 -9.74 -5.02 5.61
CA THR A 10 -11.09 -4.54 5.86
C THR A 10 -12.09 -5.19 4.91
N PHE A 11 -13.38 -4.84 5.05
CA PHE A 11 -14.42 -5.29 4.11
C PHE A 11 -14.28 -4.67 2.72
N MET A 12 -13.61 -3.51 2.62
CA MET A 12 -13.38 -2.80 1.36
C MET A 12 -12.08 -3.23 0.66
N GLY A 13 -11.22 -4.01 1.32
CA GLY A 13 -9.95 -4.44 0.76
C GLY A 13 -8.80 -4.38 1.76
N TRP A 14 -7.64 -3.92 1.29
CA TRP A 14 -6.48 -3.66 2.15
C TRP A 14 -6.34 -2.18 2.39
N GLU A 15 -6.31 -1.79 3.65
CA GLU A 15 -6.11 -0.42 4.07
C GLU A 15 -4.65 -0.20 4.47
N ILE A 16 -3.99 0.80 3.88
CA ILE A 16 -2.61 1.19 4.18
C ILE A 16 -2.62 2.60 4.76
N THR A 17 -2.00 2.76 5.93
CA THR A 17 -2.01 4.01 6.67
C THR A 17 -0.64 4.35 7.23
N HIS A 18 -0.26 5.62 7.15
CA HIS A 18 0.90 6.16 7.85
C HIS A 18 0.51 7.47 8.56
N PRO A 19 0.77 7.64 9.86
CA PRO A 19 0.19 8.74 10.64
C PRO A 19 0.79 10.12 10.34
N HIS A 20 2.00 10.18 9.78
CA HIS A 20 2.77 11.43 9.72
C HIS A 20 3.43 11.73 8.38
N GLU A 21 3.23 10.85 7.39
CA GLU A 21 3.98 10.92 6.15
C GLU A 21 3.05 10.65 4.99
N ALA A 22 3.22 11.41 3.91
CA ALA A 22 2.58 11.10 2.66
C ALA A 22 3.34 9.93 2.01
N PHE A 23 2.68 9.15 1.18
CA PHE A 23 3.32 7.96 0.63
C PHE A 23 2.75 7.59 -0.74
N GLN A 24 3.51 6.78 -1.46
CA GLN A 24 3.06 6.12 -2.68
C GLN A 24 2.93 4.62 -2.45
N VAL A 25 1.94 4.03 -3.10
CA VAL A 25 1.72 2.59 -3.15
C VAL A 25 1.69 2.13 -4.59
N GLU A 26 2.49 1.11 -4.89
CA GLU A 26 2.51 0.43 -6.17
C GLU A 26 2.11 -1.03 -5.99
N VAL A 27 1.17 -1.48 -6.80
CA VAL A 27 0.70 -2.87 -6.82
C VAL A 27 1.26 -3.55 -8.06
N PHE A 28 2.00 -4.62 -7.83
CA PHE A 28 2.61 -5.44 -8.87
C PHE A 28 1.91 -6.78 -8.97
N ASP A 29 1.70 -7.24 -10.20
CA ASP A 29 1.34 -8.63 -10.46
C ASP A 29 2.56 -9.57 -10.29
N LEU A 30 2.34 -10.87 -10.44
CA LEU A 30 3.40 -11.88 -10.31
C LEU A 30 4.45 -11.83 -11.43
N THR A 31 4.20 -11.07 -12.50
CA THR A 31 5.18 -10.83 -13.58
C THR A 31 6.08 -9.62 -13.29
N GLY A 32 5.80 -8.87 -12.22
CA GLY A 32 6.52 -7.65 -11.87
C GLY A 32 6.01 -6.41 -12.61
N ARG A 33 4.84 -6.48 -13.26
CA ARG A 33 4.20 -5.32 -13.87
C ARG A 33 3.40 -4.56 -12.83
N ILE A 34 3.53 -3.23 -12.81
CA ILE A 34 2.64 -2.36 -12.03
C ILE A 34 1.25 -2.38 -12.67
N VAL A 35 0.26 -2.80 -11.89
CA VAL A 35 -1.16 -2.87 -12.32
C VAL A 35 -2.00 -1.76 -11.71
N HIS A 36 -1.59 -1.22 -10.56
CA HIS A 36 -2.24 -0.09 -9.90
C HIS A 36 -1.20 0.75 -9.17
N ARG A 37 -1.41 2.07 -9.13
CA ARG A 37 -0.60 3.02 -8.36
C ARG A 37 -1.51 4.06 -7.73
N THR A 38 -1.29 4.34 -6.46
CA THR A 38 -2.03 5.35 -5.70
C THR A 38 -1.12 6.01 -4.65
N SER A 39 -1.63 7.03 -3.98
CA SER A 39 -0.90 7.78 -2.96
C SER A 39 -1.79 8.11 -1.78
N GLY A 40 -1.21 8.06 -0.58
CA GLY A 40 -1.89 8.42 0.66
C GLY A 40 -1.32 9.69 1.30
N LEU A 41 -2.15 10.33 2.11
CA LEU A 41 -1.77 11.48 2.92
C LEU A 41 -1.52 11.07 4.38
N PRO A 42 -0.79 11.88 5.16
CA PRO A 42 -0.60 11.61 6.58
C PRO A 42 -1.93 11.42 7.32
N GLY A 43 -2.10 10.28 7.96
CA GLY A 43 -3.29 9.93 8.73
C GLY A 43 -4.53 9.59 7.90
N ASP A 44 -4.45 9.66 6.57
CA ASP A 44 -5.54 9.33 5.66
C ASP A 44 -5.27 7.99 4.98
N PRO A 45 -6.09 6.95 5.24
CA PRO A 45 -5.87 5.63 4.70
C PRO A 45 -6.04 5.56 3.18
N VAL A 46 -5.22 4.74 2.54
CA VAL A 46 -5.45 4.28 1.16
C VAL A 46 -6.07 2.90 1.20
N VAL A 47 -7.15 2.70 0.47
CA VAL A 47 -7.78 1.39 0.30
C VAL A 47 -7.42 0.81 -1.07
N LEU A 48 -6.86 -0.39 -1.09
CA LEU A 48 -6.67 -1.18 -2.30
C LEU A 48 -7.91 -2.06 -2.52
N ASP A 49 -8.70 -1.73 -3.54
CA ASP A 49 -9.90 -2.46 -3.91
C ASP A 49 -9.54 -3.87 -4.44
N PRO A 50 -10.07 -4.96 -3.85
CA PRO A 50 -9.88 -6.33 -4.34
C PRO A 50 -10.26 -6.55 -5.81
N ALA A 51 -11.17 -5.74 -6.37
CA ALA A 51 -11.57 -5.79 -7.77
C ALA A 51 -10.47 -5.29 -8.71
N GLU A 52 -9.58 -4.42 -8.24
CA GLU A 52 -8.44 -3.88 -8.98
C GLU A 52 -7.14 -4.65 -8.73
N MET A 53 -7.16 -5.60 -7.77
CA MET A 53 -6.01 -6.40 -7.38
C MET A 53 -5.97 -7.77 -8.09
N PRO A 54 -4.78 -8.21 -8.54
CA PRO A 54 -4.55 -9.61 -8.88
C PRO A 54 -4.83 -10.54 -7.69
N SER A 55 -5.10 -11.82 -7.96
CA SER A 55 -5.35 -12.83 -6.90
C SER A 55 -4.25 -12.86 -5.83
N VAL A 56 -3.01 -12.65 -6.24
CA VAL A 56 -1.84 -12.40 -5.37
C VAL A 56 -1.04 -11.27 -5.98
N ALA A 57 -0.74 -10.25 -5.17
CA ALA A 57 0.01 -9.08 -5.57
C ALA A 57 1.18 -8.81 -4.63
N LEU A 58 2.23 -8.20 -5.16
CA LEU A 58 3.25 -7.53 -4.36
C LEU A 58 2.85 -6.07 -4.23
N VAL A 59 2.80 -5.56 -3.01
CA VAL A 59 2.45 -4.18 -2.72
C VAL A 59 3.67 -3.50 -2.14
N HIS A 60 4.19 -2.51 -2.86
CA HIS A 60 5.34 -1.71 -2.46
C HIS A 60 4.87 -0.35 -1.98
N TRP A 61 5.32 0.03 -0.80
CA TRP A 61 5.07 1.32 -0.20
C TRP A 61 6.37 2.11 -0.12
N VAL A 62 6.29 3.41 -0.39
CA VAL A 62 7.41 4.35 -0.28
C VAL A 62 6.95 5.63 0.40
N GLY A 63 7.61 5.99 1.50
CA GLY A 63 7.43 7.26 2.18
C GLY A 63 7.98 8.43 1.36
N ALA A 64 7.18 9.49 1.17
CA ALA A 64 7.55 10.62 0.33
C ALA A 64 8.63 11.53 0.95
N GLN A 65 8.72 11.58 2.28
CA GLN A 65 9.67 12.41 3.02
C GLN A 65 10.90 11.63 3.50
N SER A 66 10.69 10.46 4.08
CA SER A 66 11.73 9.62 4.67
C SER A 66 12.41 8.72 3.65
N GLY A 67 11.75 8.46 2.50
CA GLY A 67 12.21 7.48 1.51
C GLY A 67 12.20 6.04 2.03
N GLN A 68 11.64 5.79 3.22
CA GLN A 68 11.51 4.44 3.76
C GLN A 68 10.62 3.60 2.84
N GLN A 69 10.87 2.30 2.85
CA GLN A 69 10.16 1.37 1.99
C GLN A 69 9.69 0.16 2.78
N LYS A 70 8.54 -0.36 2.39
CA LYS A 70 8.02 -1.63 2.91
C LYS A 70 7.30 -2.36 1.79
N THR A 71 7.43 -3.68 1.77
CA THR A 71 6.81 -4.53 0.76
C THR A 71 6.00 -5.62 1.44
N TRP A 72 4.79 -5.83 0.94
CA TRP A 72 3.92 -6.92 1.36
C TRP A 72 3.56 -7.80 0.19
N ARG A 73 3.25 -9.06 0.49
CA ARG A 73 2.61 -9.97 -0.46
C ARG A 73 1.19 -10.21 0.03
N LEU A 74 0.22 -9.76 -0.75
CA LEU A 74 -1.19 -9.76 -0.37
C LEU A 74 -2.00 -10.60 -1.36
N GLY A 75 -2.98 -11.34 -0.85
CA GLY A 75 -4.07 -11.83 -1.68
C GLY A 75 -5.16 -10.78 -1.80
N ARG A 76 -5.90 -10.75 -2.92
CA ARG A 76 -7.06 -9.86 -3.05
C ARG A 76 -8.06 -10.05 -1.92
#